data_AF-A0A8J6TT49-F1
#
_entry.id   AF-A0A8J6TT49-F1
#
_cell.length_a   1.000
_cell.length_b   1.000
_cell.length_c   1.000
_cell.angle_alpha   90.00
_cell.angle_beta   90.00
_cell.angle_gamma   90.00
#
_symmetry.space_group_name_H-M   'P 1'
#
loop_
_entity.id
_entity.type
_entity.pdbx_description
1 polymer ?
#
loop_
_entity_poly.entity_id
_entity_poly.type
_entity_poly.pdbx_seq_one_letter_code
_entity_poly.pdbx_strand_id
1 'polypeptide(L)'
;MKRYRILSYDFDTRASILKQEVQDTWEPDVKRLWQNNKIQIKEGLIAQFGAFGCHQKIENFIELGASPFSIIAFHNKFLRQAREAFVIGAYYPALTAACSLGERILNQLILHLRDDYKDTNEYKKVYRKNSFDNWDLAIDTLESWQVLLPDVAILFNKLKETRNQSIHFNPETDKNDRELALKAIHKLTEIIVGQFAGFGPLPWIIPKTKGAVFIKKSYENVPFVNKIILPNCHLVGHLHTLEVKNDRWIVQDDHEYEDKEITDEEFTELFNNR
;
A
#
# COMPACT_ATOMS: atom_id res chain seq x y z
N MET A 1 28.03 -1.02 -8.49
CA MET A 1 27.57 -2.07 -7.53
C MET A 1 26.39 -1.71 -6.61
N LYS A 2 25.63 -0.62 -6.84
CA LYS A 2 24.53 -0.22 -5.94
C LYS A 2 23.15 -0.61 -6.49
N ARG A 3 22.16 -0.70 -5.59
CA ARG A 3 20.73 -0.86 -5.89
C ARG A 3 19.87 0.02 -5.00
N TYR A 4 18.72 0.45 -5.51
CA TYR A 4 17.74 1.19 -4.73
C TYR A 4 17.05 0.26 -3.74
N ARG A 5 17.21 0.52 -2.43
CA ARG A 5 16.52 -0.19 -1.35
C ARG A 5 15.29 0.59 -0.92
N ILE A 6 14.14 -0.07 -0.82
CA ILE A 6 12.91 0.53 -0.29
C ILE A 6 13.02 0.59 1.25
N LEU A 7 12.91 1.79 1.82
CA LEU A 7 13.02 2.02 3.28
C LEU A 7 11.80 2.70 3.89
N SER A 8 10.97 3.35 3.08
CA SER A 8 9.83 4.14 3.55
C SER A 8 8.52 3.40 3.29
N TYR A 9 7.88 2.95 4.38
CA TYR A 9 6.62 2.22 4.36
C TYR A 9 5.63 2.87 5.33
N ASP A 10 4.34 2.71 5.05
CA ASP A 10 3.25 3.03 5.99
C ASP A 10 2.37 1.79 6.14
N PHE A 11 2.22 1.31 7.38
CA PHE A 11 1.50 0.10 7.73
C PHE A 11 0.97 0.16 9.17
N ASP A 12 0.04 -0.72 9.51
CA ASP A 12 -0.49 -0.89 10.86
C ASP A 12 -0.87 -2.36 11.08
N THR A 13 -0.12 -3.04 11.93
CA THR A 13 -0.27 -4.48 12.22
C THR A 13 -1.06 -4.76 13.50
N ARG A 14 -1.58 -3.74 14.19
CA ARG A 14 -2.31 -3.92 15.46
C ARG A 14 -3.48 -4.89 15.32
N ALA A 15 -4.20 -4.83 14.20
CA ALA A 15 -5.32 -5.73 13.92
C ALA A 15 -4.87 -7.20 13.83
N SER A 16 -3.69 -7.47 13.24
CA SER A 16 -3.11 -8.83 13.20
C SER A 16 -2.76 -9.33 14.60
N ILE A 17 -2.20 -8.46 15.45
CA ILE A 17 -1.89 -8.82 16.85
C ILE A 17 -3.17 -9.17 17.61
N LEU A 18 -4.24 -8.40 17.42
CA LEU A 18 -5.53 -8.68 18.06
C LEU A 18 -6.15 -10.01 17.59
N LYS A 19 -6.03 -10.34 16.29
CA LYS A 19 -6.52 -11.60 15.71
C LYS A 19 -5.75 -12.84 16.16
N GLN A 20 -4.46 -12.71 16.50
CA GLN A 20 -3.62 -13.86 16.84
C GLN A 20 -4.22 -14.67 18.00
N GLU A 21 -4.55 -15.93 17.77
CA GLU A 21 -4.97 -16.83 18.85
C GLU A 21 -3.77 -17.19 19.72
N VAL A 22 -3.91 -16.98 21.03
CA VAL A 22 -2.89 -17.35 22.02
C VAL A 22 -3.08 -18.82 22.33
N GLN A 23 -2.13 -19.65 21.92
CA GLN A 23 -2.24 -21.10 22.03
C GLN A 23 -1.88 -21.58 23.44
N ASP A 24 -2.58 -22.60 23.91
CA ASP A 24 -2.33 -23.19 25.23
C ASP A 24 -0.99 -23.92 25.34
N THR A 25 -0.38 -24.27 24.20
CA THR A 25 0.94 -24.91 24.15
C THR A 25 2.10 -23.94 24.29
N TRP A 26 1.85 -22.62 24.28
CA TRP A 26 2.90 -21.62 24.39
C TRP A 26 3.45 -21.51 25.81
N GLU A 27 4.73 -21.14 25.89
CA GLU A 27 5.39 -20.83 27.16
C GLU A 27 4.61 -19.75 27.94
N PRO A 28 4.49 -19.88 29.28
CA PRO A 28 3.69 -18.95 30.10
C PRO A 28 4.05 -17.47 29.91
N ASP A 29 5.34 -17.18 29.79
CA ASP A 29 5.83 -15.81 29.58
C ASP A 29 5.45 -15.26 28.21
N VAL A 30 5.44 -16.10 27.17
CA VAL A 30 5.00 -15.73 25.81
C VAL A 30 3.50 -15.43 25.81
N LYS A 31 2.69 -16.27 26.47
CA LYS A 31 1.24 -16.03 26.62
C LYS A 31 0.98 -14.68 27.29
N ARG A 32 1.67 -14.40 28.41
CA ARG A 32 1.54 -13.15 29.16
C ARG A 32 1.92 -11.93 28.30
N LEU A 33 3.01 -12.03 27.54
CA LEU A 33 3.43 -10.97 26.60
C LEU A 33 2.34 -10.68 25.56
N TRP A 34 1.80 -11.71 24.91
CA TRP A 34 0.73 -11.54 23.92
C TRP A 34 -0.55 -10.96 24.53
N GLN A 35 -0.95 -11.41 25.71
CA GLN A 35 -2.10 -10.85 26.43
C GLN A 35 -1.90 -9.37 26.76
N ASN A 36 -0.73 -8.99 27.28
CA ASN A 36 -0.39 -7.61 27.57
C ASN A 36 -0.41 -6.72 26.32
N ASN A 37 0.18 -7.19 25.21
CA ASN A 37 0.15 -6.47 23.94
C ASN A 37 -1.29 -6.24 23.45
N LYS A 38 -2.15 -7.25 23.55
CA LYS A 38 -3.57 -7.12 23.18
C LYS A 38 -4.32 -6.12 24.07
N ILE A 39 -4.05 -6.10 25.38
CA ILE A 39 -4.65 -5.14 26.31
C ILE A 39 -4.23 -3.72 25.94
N GLN A 40 -2.92 -3.46 25.80
CA GLN A 40 -2.39 -2.15 25.44
C GLN A 40 -2.94 -1.64 24.11
N ILE A 41 -3.06 -2.51 23.11
CA ILE A 41 -3.65 -2.15 21.82
C ILE A 41 -5.13 -1.76 22.01
N LYS A 42 -5.92 -2.54 22.75
CA LYS A 42 -7.34 -2.21 23.00
C LYS A 42 -7.50 -0.88 23.73
N GLU A 43 -6.71 -0.63 24.77
CA GLU A 43 -6.70 0.64 25.49
C GLU A 43 -6.32 1.81 24.57
N GLY A 44 -5.29 1.63 23.73
CA GLY A 44 -4.90 2.61 22.72
C GLY A 44 -6.00 2.89 21.69
N LEU A 45 -6.72 1.86 21.23
CA LEU A 45 -7.87 2.03 20.32
C LEU A 45 -9.02 2.78 20.99
N ILE A 46 -9.29 2.51 22.29
CA ILE A 46 -10.29 3.24 23.06
C ILE A 46 -9.90 4.71 23.20
N ALA A 47 -8.62 5.00 23.47
CA ALA A 47 -8.12 6.37 23.53
C ALA A 47 -8.20 7.08 22.16
N GLN A 48 -7.87 6.37 21.08
CA GLN A 48 -7.88 6.91 19.72
C GLN A 48 -9.30 7.19 19.19
N PHE A 49 -10.24 6.26 19.40
CA PHE A 49 -11.57 6.30 18.79
C PHE A 49 -12.71 6.65 19.78
N GLY A 50 -12.39 6.80 21.06
CA GLY A 50 -13.34 7.13 22.12
C GLY A 50 -14.05 5.92 22.73
N ALA A 51 -14.43 6.06 24.01
CA ALA A 51 -14.98 4.97 24.83
C ALA A 51 -16.41 4.54 24.45
N PHE A 52 -17.25 5.46 23.94
CA PHE A 52 -18.61 5.10 23.55
C PHE A 52 -18.59 4.12 22.36
N GLY A 53 -19.31 3.00 22.48
CA GLY A 53 -19.35 1.95 21.44
C GLY A 53 -18.01 1.25 21.21
N CYS A 54 -17.09 1.26 22.18
CA CYS A 54 -15.72 0.75 22.00
C CYS A 54 -15.63 -0.71 21.53
N HIS A 55 -16.54 -1.58 21.98
CA HIS A 55 -16.56 -2.98 21.57
C HIS A 55 -16.77 -3.12 20.06
N GLN A 56 -17.75 -2.41 19.49
CA GLN A 56 -18.00 -2.41 18.04
C GLN A 56 -16.84 -1.80 17.27
N LYS A 57 -16.23 -0.73 17.79
CA LYS A 57 -15.06 -0.09 17.16
C LYS A 57 -13.86 -1.04 17.09
N ILE A 58 -13.59 -1.77 18.17
CA ILE A 58 -12.53 -2.77 18.22
C ILE A 58 -12.83 -3.91 17.24
N GLU A 59 -14.07 -4.39 17.18
CA GLU A 59 -14.49 -5.42 16.21
C GLU A 59 -14.31 -4.92 14.76
N ASN A 60 -14.79 -3.73 14.44
CA ASN A 60 -14.61 -3.11 13.12
C ASN A 60 -13.11 -2.98 12.76
N PHE A 61 -12.27 -2.57 13.71
CA PHE A 61 -10.82 -2.48 13.52
C PHE A 61 -10.18 -3.84 13.24
N ILE A 62 -10.63 -4.89 13.95
CA ILE A 62 -10.20 -6.27 13.71
C ILE A 62 -10.64 -6.72 12.32
N GLU A 63 -11.90 -6.56 11.94
CA GLU A 63 -12.44 -6.98 10.64
C GLU A 63 -11.72 -6.32 9.46
N LEU A 64 -11.39 -5.03 9.56
CA LEU A 64 -10.58 -4.32 8.56
C LEU A 64 -9.21 -4.98 8.31
N GLY A 65 -8.66 -5.70 9.30
CA GLY A 65 -7.34 -6.31 9.22
C GLY A 65 -6.21 -5.27 9.24
N ALA A 66 -4.98 -5.71 8.98
CA ALA A 66 -3.83 -4.81 8.95
C ALA A 66 -3.95 -3.77 7.82
N SER A 67 -3.41 -2.57 8.05
CA SER A 67 -3.17 -1.64 6.94
C SER A 67 -2.05 -2.21 6.07
N PRO A 68 -2.17 -2.16 4.72
CA PRO A 68 -1.20 -2.76 3.83
C PRO A 68 0.17 -2.09 3.99
N PHE A 69 1.24 -2.85 3.76
CA PHE A 69 2.60 -2.31 3.64
C PHE A 69 2.78 -1.62 2.31
N SER A 70 2.30 -0.37 2.25
CA SER A 70 2.43 0.48 1.09
C SER A 70 3.71 1.30 1.18
N ILE A 71 4.39 1.49 0.06
CA ILE A 71 5.34 2.60 -0.06
C ILE A 71 4.62 3.92 0.25
N ILE A 72 5.34 4.91 0.79
CA ILE A 72 4.72 6.20 1.11
C ILE A 72 4.36 6.92 -0.19
N ALA A 73 3.07 7.02 -0.45
CA ALA A 73 2.52 7.64 -1.63
C ALA A 73 1.27 8.48 -1.29
N PHE A 74 0.70 9.10 -2.31
CA PHE A 74 -0.40 10.07 -2.18
C PHE A 74 -1.70 9.49 -1.59
N HIS A 75 -1.87 8.15 -1.55
CA HIS A 75 -3.09 7.50 -1.07
C HIS A 75 -3.09 7.17 0.41
N ASN A 76 -1.92 7.06 1.05
CA ASN A 76 -1.78 6.56 2.43
C ASN A 76 -2.62 7.32 3.46
N LYS A 77 -2.57 8.67 3.40
CA LYS A 77 -3.35 9.54 4.29
C LYS A 77 -4.85 9.27 4.17
N PHE A 78 -5.35 9.20 2.94
CA PHE A 78 -6.79 9.05 2.69
C PHE A 78 -7.27 7.62 2.96
N LEU A 79 -6.42 6.60 2.76
CA LEU A 79 -6.76 5.23 3.16
C LEU A 79 -6.95 5.15 4.66
N ARG A 80 -6.05 5.78 5.44
CA ARG A 80 -6.16 5.85 6.90
C ARG A 80 -7.49 6.47 7.31
N GLN A 81 -7.86 7.60 6.71
CA GLN A 81 -9.13 8.28 6.98
C GLN A 81 -10.36 7.41 6.64
N ALA A 82 -10.35 6.72 5.50
CA ALA A 82 -11.43 5.80 5.13
C ALA A 82 -11.57 4.64 6.14
N ARG A 83 -10.45 4.08 6.58
CA ARG A 83 -10.41 3.02 7.61
C ARG A 83 -10.90 3.54 8.96
N GLU A 84 -10.46 4.72 9.38
CA GLU A 84 -10.90 5.36 10.64
C GLU A 84 -12.40 5.63 10.64
N ALA A 85 -12.97 6.11 9.52
CA ALA A 85 -14.41 6.29 9.35
C ALA A 85 -15.18 4.97 9.55
N PHE A 86 -14.68 3.87 9.00
CA PHE A 86 -15.27 2.54 9.21
C PHE A 86 -15.22 2.12 10.68
N VAL A 87 -14.07 2.31 11.34
CA VAL A 87 -13.88 1.94 12.74
C VAL A 87 -14.92 2.62 13.63
N ILE A 88 -15.16 3.92 13.44
CA ILE A 88 -16.12 4.68 14.26
C ILE A 88 -17.59 4.43 13.92
N GLY A 89 -17.89 3.58 12.93
CA GLY A 89 -19.26 3.26 12.51
C GLY A 89 -19.84 4.19 11.42
N ALA A 90 -19.02 5.06 10.83
CA ALA A 90 -19.42 5.92 9.72
C ALA A 90 -19.28 5.17 8.39
N TYR A 91 -20.10 4.13 8.19
CA TYR A 91 -19.93 3.17 7.12
C TYR A 91 -20.17 3.75 5.72
N TYR A 92 -21.25 4.49 5.48
CA TYR A 92 -21.46 5.15 4.18
C TYR A 92 -20.33 6.14 3.81
N PRO A 93 -19.86 7.02 4.72
CA PRO A 93 -18.64 7.80 4.49
C PRO A 93 -17.41 6.94 4.18
N ALA A 94 -17.22 5.82 4.86
CA ALA A 94 -16.09 4.92 4.62
C ALA A 94 -16.16 4.25 3.23
N LEU A 95 -17.36 3.79 2.83
CA LEU A 95 -17.65 3.21 1.52
C LEU A 95 -17.35 4.20 0.39
N THR A 96 -17.90 5.41 0.49
CA THR A 96 -17.73 6.46 -0.52
C THR A 96 -16.30 6.99 -0.55
N ALA A 97 -15.62 7.09 0.61
CA ALA A 97 -14.22 7.46 0.68
C ALA A 97 -13.30 6.43 0.01
N ALA A 98 -13.53 5.12 0.22
CA ALA A 98 -12.76 4.07 -0.43
C ALA A 98 -12.90 4.13 -1.96
N CYS A 99 -14.14 4.28 -2.45
CA CYS A 99 -14.43 4.42 -3.88
C CYS A 99 -13.76 5.68 -4.48
N SER A 100 -13.92 6.82 -3.82
CA SER A 100 -13.35 8.10 -4.26
C SER A 100 -11.82 8.09 -4.25
N LEU A 101 -11.21 7.39 -3.28
CA LEU A 101 -9.77 7.23 -3.23
C LEU A 101 -9.26 6.37 -4.40
N GLY A 102 -10.00 5.35 -4.82
CA GLY A 102 -9.70 4.59 -6.04
C GLY A 102 -9.60 5.50 -7.28
N GLU A 103 -10.61 6.34 -7.50
CA GLU A 103 -10.61 7.33 -8.59
C GLU A 103 -9.44 8.30 -8.48
N ARG A 104 -9.18 8.78 -7.26
CA ARG A 104 -8.07 9.70 -6.99
C ARG A 104 -6.73 9.07 -7.32
N ILE A 105 -6.53 7.78 -7.04
CA ILE A 105 -5.29 7.07 -7.38
C ILE A 105 -5.10 7.03 -8.91
N LEU A 106 -6.13 6.65 -9.66
CA LEU A 106 -6.09 6.65 -11.12
C LEU A 106 -5.73 8.02 -11.69
N ASN A 107 -6.36 9.08 -11.16
CA ASN A 107 -6.10 10.45 -11.58
C ASN A 107 -4.66 10.89 -11.29
N GLN A 108 -4.14 10.58 -10.10
CA GLN A 108 -2.76 10.91 -9.72
C GLN A 108 -1.75 10.19 -10.62
N LEU A 109 -1.97 8.90 -10.91
CA LEU A 109 -1.10 8.15 -11.81
C LEU A 109 -1.06 8.78 -13.21
N ILE A 110 -2.20 9.10 -13.80
CA ILE A 110 -2.23 9.74 -15.12
C ILE A 110 -1.54 11.10 -15.10
N LEU A 111 -1.85 11.94 -14.12
CA LEU A 111 -1.27 13.29 -14.05
C LEU A 111 0.25 13.27 -13.86
N HIS A 112 0.78 12.33 -13.07
CA HIS A 112 2.22 12.22 -12.83
C HIS A 112 2.99 11.60 -14.00
N LEU A 113 2.33 10.72 -14.78
CA LEU A 113 3.02 9.88 -15.77
C LEU A 113 2.76 10.29 -17.22
N ARG A 114 1.65 10.98 -17.54
CA ARG A 114 1.24 11.24 -18.92
C ARG A 114 2.31 11.89 -19.81
N ASP A 115 3.17 12.72 -19.22
CA ASP A 115 4.22 13.41 -19.97
C ASP A 115 5.34 12.48 -20.44
N ASP A 116 5.46 11.29 -19.86
CA ASP A 116 6.40 10.24 -20.30
C ASP A 116 5.84 9.42 -21.48
N TYR A 117 4.56 9.63 -21.84
CA TYR A 117 3.85 8.85 -22.86
C TYR A 117 3.30 9.74 -24.00
N LYS A 118 3.91 10.90 -24.26
CA LYS A 118 3.44 11.90 -25.25
C LYS A 118 3.25 11.37 -26.67
N ASP A 119 4.03 10.36 -27.04
CA ASP A 119 4.01 9.76 -28.37
C ASP A 119 2.92 8.69 -28.54
N THR A 120 2.17 8.37 -27.48
CA THR A 120 1.09 7.38 -27.50
C THR A 120 -0.24 7.97 -27.97
N ASN A 121 -1.14 7.13 -28.48
CA ASN A 121 -2.48 7.58 -28.88
C ASN A 121 -3.35 7.93 -27.67
N GLU A 122 -3.12 7.24 -26.56
CA GLU A 122 -3.80 7.37 -25.28
C GLU A 122 -3.55 8.76 -24.67
N TYR A 123 -2.33 9.29 -24.79
CA TYR A 123 -1.98 10.64 -24.33
C TYR A 123 -2.93 11.71 -24.86
N LYS A 124 -3.31 11.64 -26.14
CA LYS A 124 -4.25 12.60 -26.77
C LYS A 124 -5.63 12.60 -26.12
N LYS A 125 -6.02 11.51 -25.44
CA LYS A 125 -7.30 11.42 -24.73
C LYS A 125 -7.25 12.04 -23.34
N VAL A 126 -6.05 12.17 -22.75
CA VAL A 126 -5.88 12.57 -21.34
C VAL A 126 -5.08 13.86 -21.11
N TYR A 127 -4.32 14.35 -22.10
CA TYR A 127 -3.37 15.46 -21.92
C TYR A 127 -3.95 16.80 -21.45
N ARG A 128 -5.20 17.14 -21.84
CA ARG A 128 -5.85 18.40 -21.44
C ARG A 128 -6.66 18.29 -20.14
N LYS A 129 -6.89 17.08 -19.64
CA LYS A 129 -7.76 16.86 -18.49
C LYS A 129 -6.95 16.97 -17.19
N ASN A 130 -7.53 17.60 -16.19
CA ASN A 130 -6.96 17.71 -14.84
C ASN A 130 -7.66 16.81 -13.82
N SER A 131 -8.74 16.13 -14.22
CA SER A 131 -9.47 15.14 -13.45
C SER A 131 -10.14 14.16 -14.41
N PHE A 132 -10.27 12.89 -14.00
CA PHE A 132 -10.94 11.85 -14.76
C PHE A 132 -12.02 11.23 -13.87
N ASP A 133 -13.26 11.46 -14.25
CA ASP A 133 -14.48 10.84 -13.71
C ASP A 133 -14.86 9.57 -14.49
N ASN A 134 -14.38 9.46 -15.73
CA ASN A 134 -14.46 8.26 -16.54
C ASN A 134 -13.32 7.29 -16.14
N TRP A 135 -13.66 6.34 -15.27
CA TRP A 135 -12.75 5.29 -14.80
C TRP A 135 -12.24 4.40 -15.93
N ASP A 136 -13.09 4.04 -16.89
CA ASP A 136 -12.70 3.18 -18.01
C ASP A 136 -11.57 3.81 -18.83
N LEU A 137 -11.72 5.09 -19.19
CA LEU A 137 -10.66 5.83 -19.87
C LEU A 137 -9.35 5.82 -19.06
N ALA A 138 -9.44 5.98 -17.75
CA ALA A 138 -8.25 6.04 -16.89
C ALA A 138 -7.56 4.68 -16.76
N ILE A 139 -8.33 3.61 -16.54
CA ILE A 139 -7.84 2.24 -16.43
C ILE A 139 -7.23 1.80 -17.76
N ASP A 140 -7.96 1.92 -18.87
CA ASP A 140 -7.51 1.51 -20.20
C ASP A 140 -6.21 2.23 -20.60
N THR A 141 -6.10 3.52 -20.29
CA THR A 141 -4.89 4.31 -20.57
C THR A 141 -3.70 3.79 -19.77
N LEU A 142 -3.87 3.54 -18.47
CA LEU A 142 -2.78 3.07 -17.62
C LEU A 142 -2.40 1.61 -17.89
N GLU A 143 -3.34 0.77 -18.32
CA GLU A 143 -3.05 -0.60 -18.80
C GLU A 143 -2.27 -0.55 -20.12
N SER A 144 -2.68 0.29 -21.07
CA SER A 144 -1.98 0.46 -22.35
C SER A 144 -0.54 0.95 -22.16
N TRP A 145 -0.31 1.83 -21.18
CA TRP A 145 1.01 2.30 -20.78
C TRP A 145 1.82 1.29 -19.94
N GLN A 146 1.24 0.11 -19.66
CA GLN A 146 1.81 -0.93 -18.80
C GLN A 146 2.17 -0.42 -17.39
N VAL A 147 1.43 0.59 -16.90
CA VAL A 147 1.58 1.13 -15.55
C VAL A 147 0.81 0.28 -14.56
N LEU A 148 -0.46 -0.03 -14.85
CA LEU A 148 -1.25 -0.92 -14.01
C LEU A 148 -0.90 -2.37 -14.30
N LEU A 149 -0.71 -3.16 -13.25
CA LEU A 149 -0.65 -4.61 -13.39
C LEU A 149 -2.05 -5.16 -13.79
N PRO A 150 -2.13 -6.22 -14.61
CA PRO A 150 -3.41 -6.73 -15.09
C PRO A 150 -4.42 -7.06 -13.98
N ASP A 151 -3.95 -7.71 -12.92
CA ASP A 151 -4.83 -8.06 -11.78
C ASP A 151 -5.32 -6.81 -11.04
N VAL A 152 -4.50 -5.74 -10.99
CA VAL A 152 -4.87 -4.48 -10.35
C VAL A 152 -5.94 -3.75 -11.15
N ALA A 153 -5.86 -3.75 -12.49
CA ALA A 153 -6.89 -3.17 -13.34
C ALA A 153 -8.25 -3.85 -13.16
N ILE A 154 -8.28 -5.18 -13.01
CA ILE A 154 -9.51 -5.93 -12.69
C ILE A 154 -10.08 -5.46 -11.34
N LEU A 155 -9.24 -5.20 -10.34
CA LEU A 155 -9.68 -4.73 -9.03
C LEU A 155 -10.25 -3.31 -9.08
N PHE A 156 -9.64 -2.40 -9.87
CA PHE A 156 -10.20 -1.07 -10.11
C PHE A 156 -11.57 -1.13 -10.77
N ASN A 157 -11.76 -2.01 -11.77
CA ASN A 157 -13.06 -2.22 -12.40
C ASN A 157 -14.12 -2.70 -11.40
N LYS A 158 -13.77 -3.63 -10.50
CA LYS A 158 -14.66 -4.06 -9.41
C LYS A 158 -14.97 -2.93 -8.43
N LEU A 159 -13.99 -2.08 -8.11
CA LEU A 159 -14.22 -0.93 -7.23
C LEU A 159 -15.11 0.14 -7.89
N LYS A 160 -14.98 0.33 -9.21
CA LYS A 160 -15.87 1.18 -10.02
C LYS A 160 -17.33 0.72 -9.94
N GLU A 161 -17.58 -0.59 -10.04
CA GLU A 161 -18.92 -1.15 -9.90
C GLU A 161 -19.52 -0.84 -8.52
N THR A 162 -18.76 -1.09 -7.45
CA THR A 162 -19.15 -0.74 -6.08
C THR A 162 -19.44 0.75 -5.93
N ARG A 163 -18.62 1.62 -6.53
CA ARG A 163 -18.84 3.07 -6.54
C ARG A 163 -20.16 3.42 -7.20
N ASN A 164 -20.44 2.89 -8.38
CA ASN A 164 -21.68 3.19 -9.11
C ASN A 164 -22.91 2.71 -8.32
N GLN A 165 -22.83 1.54 -7.69
CA GLN A 165 -23.93 0.99 -6.88
C GLN A 165 -24.17 1.77 -5.57
N SER A 166 -23.16 2.45 -5.04
CA SER A 166 -23.23 3.14 -3.74
C SER A 166 -23.62 4.62 -3.84
N ILE A 167 -23.34 5.28 -4.96
CA ILE A 167 -23.71 6.70 -5.17
C ILE A 167 -25.07 6.86 -5.83
N HIS A 168 -25.48 5.91 -6.68
CA HIS A 168 -26.80 5.91 -7.27
C HIS A 168 -27.78 5.31 -6.27
N PHE A 169 -28.99 5.87 -6.17
CA PHE A 169 -29.97 5.42 -5.18
C PHE A 169 -30.15 3.90 -5.25
N ASN A 170 -29.85 3.25 -4.13
CA ASN A 170 -29.89 1.80 -4.01
C ASN A 170 -30.32 1.46 -2.57
N PRO A 171 -31.52 0.88 -2.36
CA PRO A 171 -32.03 0.51 -1.04
C PRO A 171 -31.12 -0.43 -0.24
N GLU A 172 -30.25 -1.19 -0.90
CA GLU A 172 -29.26 -2.03 -0.23
C GLU A 172 -28.22 -1.20 0.53
N THR A 173 -27.86 -0.01 0.03
CA THR A 173 -26.90 0.88 0.69
C THR A 173 -27.45 1.39 2.02
N ASP A 174 -28.76 1.66 2.12
CA ASP A 174 -29.39 2.14 3.36
C ASP A 174 -29.44 1.06 4.47
N LYS A 175 -29.35 -0.22 4.10
CA LYS A 175 -29.50 -1.37 5.01
C LYS A 175 -28.20 -2.10 5.30
N ASN A 176 -27.22 -2.01 4.41
CA ASN A 176 -26.03 -2.85 4.42
C ASN A 176 -24.73 -2.07 4.14
N ASP A 177 -24.71 -0.77 4.43
CA ASP A 177 -23.54 0.09 4.24
C ASP A 177 -22.27 -0.43 4.94
N ARG A 178 -22.38 -1.08 6.10
CA ARG A 178 -21.24 -1.71 6.80
C ARG A 178 -20.53 -2.74 5.94
N GLU A 179 -21.26 -3.74 5.44
CA GLU A 179 -20.66 -4.83 4.66
C GLU A 179 -20.09 -4.32 3.33
N LEU A 180 -20.80 -3.38 2.70
CA LEU A 180 -20.35 -2.73 1.47
C LEU A 180 -19.06 -1.92 1.71
N ALA A 181 -18.99 -1.16 2.80
CA ALA A 181 -17.81 -0.40 3.18
C ALA A 181 -16.61 -1.30 3.45
N LEU A 182 -16.80 -2.40 4.21
CA LEU A 182 -15.76 -3.36 4.50
C LEU A 182 -15.18 -3.95 3.21
N LYS A 183 -16.06 -4.43 2.32
CA LYS A 183 -15.68 -4.96 1.00
C LYS A 183 -14.94 -3.94 0.15
N ALA A 184 -15.41 -2.68 0.11
CA ALA A 184 -14.77 -1.62 -0.65
C ALA A 184 -13.36 -1.30 -0.12
N ILE A 185 -13.19 -1.22 1.20
CA ILE A 185 -11.88 -0.97 1.82
C ILE A 185 -10.91 -2.14 1.60
N HIS A 186 -11.38 -3.39 1.70
CA HIS A 186 -10.56 -4.55 1.37
C HIS A 186 -10.16 -4.55 -0.10
N LYS A 187 -11.09 -4.23 -1.01
CA LYS A 187 -10.81 -4.11 -2.45
C LYS A 187 -9.74 -3.06 -2.73
N LEU A 188 -9.86 -1.89 -2.11
CA LEU A 188 -8.86 -0.84 -2.22
C LEU A 188 -7.51 -1.24 -1.62
N THR A 189 -7.53 -1.99 -0.52
CA THR A 189 -6.31 -2.55 0.10
C THR A 189 -5.62 -3.52 -0.85
N GLU A 190 -6.36 -4.41 -1.52
CA GLU A 190 -5.82 -5.31 -2.54
C GLU A 190 -5.18 -4.54 -3.71
N ILE A 191 -5.82 -3.48 -4.19
CA ILE A 191 -5.26 -2.58 -5.22
C ILE A 191 -3.92 -2.00 -4.76
N ILE A 192 -3.87 -1.49 -3.53
CA ILE A 192 -2.67 -0.87 -2.96
C ILE A 192 -1.55 -1.88 -2.81
N VAL A 193 -1.85 -3.09 -2.33
CA VAL A 193 -0.86 -4.17 -2.23
C VAL A 193 -0.37 -4.59 -3.62
N GLY A 194 -1.28 -4.76 -4.58
CA GLY A 194 -0.94 -5.21 -5.93
C GLY A 194 -0.08 -4.22 -6.72
N GLN A 195 -0.18 -2.92 -6.44
CA GLN A 195 0.50 -1.88 -7.23
C GLN A 195 1.58 -1.11 -6.46
N PHE A 196 1.41 -0.92 -5.15
CA PHE A 196 2.24 -0.02 -4.33
C PHE A 196 2.83 -0.72 -3.11
N ALA A 197 2.77 -2.06 -3.02
CA ALA A 197 3.47 -2.75 -1.95
C ALA A 197 4.97 -2.54 -2.06
N GLY A 198 5.62 -2.44 -0.90
CA GLY A 198 7.07 -2.37 -0.84
C GLY A 198 7.73 -3.75 -0.70
N PHE A 199 7.00 -4.85 -0.89
CA PHE A 199 7.52 -6.21 -0.95
C PHE A 199 6.56 -7.11 -1.74
N GLY A 200 6.98 -8.36 -2.01
CA GLY A 200 6.17 -9.36 -2.70
C GLY A 200 6.62 -9.58 -4.14
N PRO A 201 5.84 -10.35 -4.93
CA PRO A 201 6.22 -10.75 -6.29
C PRO A 201 5.95 -9.64 -7.32
N LEU A 202 6.35 -8.40 -7.03
CA LEU A 202 6.16 -7.28 -7.95
C LEU A 202 7.24 -7.26 -9.04
N PRO A 203 6.90 -6.88 -10.30
CA PRO A 203 7.83 -6.99 -11.42
C PRO A 203 9.14 -6.22 -11.24
N TRP A 204 9.09 -5.08 -10.54
CA TRP A 204 10.23 -4.20 -10.30
C TRP A 204 11.08 -4.59 -9.08
N ILE A 205 10.73 -5.62 -8.31
CA ILE A 205 11.46 -6.03 -7.10
C ILE A 205 12.46 -7.15 -7.42
N ILE A 206 13.71 -7.01 -6.95
CA ILE A 206 14.71 -8.07 -6.99
C ILE A 206 14.26 -9.22 -6.07
N PRO A 207 14.03 -10.44 -6.60
CA PRO A 207 13.57 -11.56 -5.79
C PRO A 207 14.71 -12.11 -4.91
N LYS A 208 14.34 -12.85 -3.84
CA LYS A 208 15.26 -13.66 -3.01
C LYS A 208 16.35 -12.88 -2.23
N THR A 209 16.18 -11.58 -2.03
CA THR A 209 17.02 -10.80 -1.11
C THR A 209 16.52 -10.98 0.34
N LYS A 210 17.41 -11.33 1.27
CA LYS A 210 17.02 -11.68 2.66
C LYS A 210 16.71 -10.45 3.51
N GLY A 211 15.46 -10.30 3.94
CA GLY A 211 15.08 -9.25 4.90
C GLY A 211 15.19 -7.80 4.37
N ALA A 212 15.35 -7.64 3.07
CA ALA A 212 15.44 -6.35 2.40
C ALA A 212 14.73 -6.43 1.04
N VAL A 213 14.38 -5.27 0.51
CA VAL A 213 13.71 -5.16 -0.80
C VAL A 213 14.44 -4.14 -1.63
N PHE A 214 14.85 -4.57 -2.83
CA PHE A 214 15.59 -3.75 -3.78
C PHE A 214 14.88 -3.68 -5.12
N ILE A 215 15.09 -2.59 -5.86
CA ILE A 215 14.54 -2.37 -7.19
C ILE A 215 15.47 -2.97 -8.24
N LYS A 216 14.90 -3.68 -9.22
CA LYS A 216 15.62 -4.21 -10.37
C LYS A 216 16.18 -3.08 -11.21
N LYS A 217 17.42 -3.23 -11.68
CA LYS A 217 18.07 -2.18 -12.48
C LYS A 217 17.31 -1.87 -13.76
N SER A 218 16.75 -2.91 -14.41
CA SER A 218 15.97 -2.77 -15.65
C SER A 218 14.66 -1.97 -15.49
N TYR A 219 14.18 -1.77 -14.26
CA TYR A 219 12.95 -1.03 -13.97
C TYR A 219 13.20 0.41 -13.51
N GLU A 220 14.44 0.82 -13.25
CA GLU A 220 14.75 2.16 -12.69
C GLU A 220 14.30 3.31 -13.59
N ASN A 221 14.24 3.08 -14.91
CA ASN A 221 13.81 4.07 -15.91
C ASN A 221 12.33 3.92 -16.33
N VAL A 222 11.62 2.92 -15.81
CA VAL A 222 10.18 2.78 -16.08
C VAL A 222 9.46 3.94 -15.38
N PRO A 223 8.64 4.75 -16.08
CA PRO A 223 8.08 5.99 -15.53
C PRO A 223 7.41 5.84 -14.16
N PHE A 224 6.59 4.79 -13.98
CA PHE A 224 5.96 4.48 -12.71
C PHE A 224 6.99 4.24 -11.59
N VAL A 225 7.99 3.42 -11.85
CA VAL A 225 9.03 3.09 -10.85
C VAL A 225 9.88 4.32 -10.54
N ASN A 226 10.32 5.02 -11.57
CA ASN A 226 11.16 6.21 -11.44
C ASN A 226 10.50 7.33 -10.63
N LYS A 227 9.23 7.64 -10.94
CA LYS A 227 8.54 8.81 -10.36
C LYS A 227 7.77 8.51 -9.08
N ILE A 228 7.40 7.25 -8.83
CA ILE A 228 6.55 6.88 -7.69
C ILE A 228 7.29 5.99 -6.68
N ILE A 229 8.05 5.00 -7.15
CA ILE A 229 8.71 4.02 -6.27
C ILE A 229 10.08 4.53 -5.79
N LEU A 230 10.96 4.97 -6.69
CA LEU A 230 12.32 5.41 -6.36
C LEU A 230 12.40 6.56 -5.35
N PRO A 231 11.47 7.55 -5.31
CA PRO A 231 11.50 8.59 -4.27
C PRO A 231 11.39 8.06 -2.84
N ASN A 232 10.92 6.81 -2.67
CA ASN A 232 10.83 6.12 -1.38
C ASN A 232 12.03 5.22 -1.07
N CYS A 233 13.05 5.24 -1.93
CA CYS A 233 14.21 4.37 -1.90
C CYS A 233 15.50 5.13 -1.60
N HIS A 234 16.54 4.39 -1.21
CA HIS A 234 17.92 4.90 -1.11
C HIS A 234 18.85 4.03 -1.95
N LEU A 235 19.77 4.66 -2.68
CA LEU A 235 20.77 3.95 -3.48
C LEU A 235 21.89 3.45 -2.56
N VAL A 236 22.04 2.12 -2.45
CA VAL A 236 22.97 1.49 -1.49
C VAL A 236 23.76 0.35 -2.12
N GLY A 237 25.00 0.15 -1.69
CA GLY A 237 25.77 -1.04 -2.01
C GLY A 237 25.40 -2.24 -1.14
N HIS A 238 25.98 -3.41 -1.40
CA HIS A 238 25.60 -4.64 -0.69
C HIS A 238 26.06 -4.67 0.79
N LEU A 239 27.05 -3.86 1.18
CA LEU A 239 27.58 -3.81 2.56
C LEU A 239 26.92 -2.74 3.44
N HIS A 240 25.99 -1.94 2.91
CA HIS A 240 25.34 -0.87 3.67
C HIS A 240 24.71 -1.37 4.98
N THR A 241 24.72 -0.51 5.98
CA THR A 241 24.04 -0.72 7.25
C THR A 241 22.91 0.30 7.41
N LEU A 242 21.97 -0.04 8.30
CA LEU A 242 20.84 0.82 8.63
C LEU A 242 20.87 1.11 10.12
N GLU A 243 20.77 2.38 10.46
CA GLU A 243 20.62 2.85 11.84
C GLU A 243 19.27 3.54 12.00
N VAL A 244 18.63 3.39 13.16
CA VAL A 244 17.42 4.16 13.48
C VAL A 244 17.82 5.31 14.38
N LYS A 245 17.56 6.55 13.96
CA LYS A 245 17.77 7.75 14.74
C LYS A 245 16.57 8.67 14.62
N ASN A 246 16.01 9.10 15.75
CA ASN A 246 14.81 9.95 15.80
C ASN A 246 13.66 9.41 14.91
N ASP A 247 13.35 8.11 15.05
CA ASP A 247 12.32 7.40 14.28
C ASP A 247 12.49 7.44 12.75
N ARG A 248 13.72 7.64 12.27
CA ARG A 248 14.06 7.61 10.84
C ARG A 248 15.21 6.65 10.57
N TRP A 249 15.11 5.94 9.47
CA TRP A 249 16.21 5.16 8.93
C TRP A 249 17.31 6.09 8.41
N ILE A 250 18.54 5.85 8.85
CA ILE A 250 19.76 6.45 8.33
C ILE A 250 20.54 5.34 7.63
N VAL A 251 20.88 5.59 6.37
CA VAL A 251 21.71 4.70 5.57
C VAL A 251 23.17 5.07 5.79
N GLN A 252 23.99 4.10 6.18
CA GLN A 252 25.45 4.20 6.21
C GLN A 252 26.01 3.30 5.12
N ASP A 253 26.73 3.87 4.16
CA ASP A 253 27.25 3.15 2.99
C ASP A 253 28.63 3.69 2.57
N ASP A 254 29.53 3.79 3.54
CA ASP A 254 30.88 4.36 3.42
C ASP A 254 31.91 3.38 2.83
N HIS A 255 31.47 2.17 2.45
CA HIS A 255 32.34 1.19 1.83
C HIS A 255 32.74 1.63 0.41
N GLU A 256 34.02 1.49 0.09
CA GLU A 256 34.48 1.60 -1.29
C GLU A 256 34.01 0.37 -2.09
N TYR A 257 33.25 0.62 -3.14
CA TYR A 257 32.80 -0.41 -4.06
C TYR A 257 33.57 -0.27 -5.38
N GLU A 258 33.86 -1.40 -6.02
CA GLU A 258 34.40 -1.38 -7.37
C GLU A 258 33.44 -0.62 -8.30
N ASP A 259 34.01 0.17 -9.21
CA ASP A 259 33.25 0.81 -10.29
C ASP A 259 32.93 -0.22 -11.38
N LYS A 260 32.12 -1.20 -10.99
CA LYS A 260 31.66 -2.30 -11.81
C LYS A 260 30.14 -2.36 -11.81
N GLU A 261 29.59 -2.57 -13.00
CA GLU A 261 28.20 -2.95 -13.17
C GLU A 261 28.03 -4.44 -12.89
N ILE A 262 27.05 -4.75 -12.04
CA ILE A 262 26.71 -6.12 -11.64
C ILE A 262 25.24 -6.38 -11.92
N THR A 263 24.88 -7.64 -12.16
CA THR A 263 23.49 -8.05 -12.37
C THR A 263 22.68 -8.03 -11.06
N ASP A 264 21.36 -8.17 -11.16
CA ASP A 264 20.49 -8.25 -9.97
C ASP A 264 20.73 -9.55 -9.19
N GLU A 265 21.09 -10.64 -9.89
CA GLU A 265 21.48 -11.92 -9.31
C GLU A 265 22.80 -11.82 -8.55
N GLU A 266 23.82 -11.20 -9.17
CA GLU A 266 25.12 -10.96 -8.53
C GLU A 266 24.97 -10.08 -7.29
N PHE A 267 24.18 -9.00 -7.36
CA PHE A 267 23.89 -8.17 -6.19
C PHE A 267 23.20 -8.96 -5.08
N THR A 268 22.25 -9.83 -5.43
CA THR A 268 21.54 -10.69 -4.47
C THR A 268 22.49 -11.65 -3.77
N GLU A 269 23.41 -12.26 -4.51
CA GLU A 269 24.42 -13.17 -3.96
C GLU A 269 25.36 -12.45 -2.99
N LEU A 270 25.91 -11.30 -3.40
CA LEU A 270 26.77 -10.47 -2.56
C LEU A 270 26.06 -10.02 -1.28
N PHE A 271 24.81 -9.56 -1.38
CA PHE A 271 24.04 -9.09 -0.23
C PHE A 271 23.69 -10.22 0.75
N ASN A 272 23.36 -11.41 0.24
CA ASN A 272 22.93 -12.54 1.07
C ASN A 272 24.07 -13.27 1.77
N ASN A 273 25.32 -13.07 1.32
CA ASN A 273 26.54 -13.72 1.81
C ASN A 273 27.50 -12.77 2.55
N ARG A 274 27.07 -11.54 2.83
CA ARG A 274 27.82 -10.56 3.62
C ARG A 274 27.84 -10.88 5.12
#